data_AF-A0A7U2FK78-F1
#
_entry.id   AF-A0A7U2FK78-F1
#
_cell.length_a   1.000
_cell.length_b   1.000
_cell.length_c   1.000
_cell.angle_alpha   90.00
_cell.angle_beta   90.00
_cell.angle_gamma   90.00
#
_symmetry.space_group_name_H-M   'P 1'
#
loop_
_entity.id
_entity.type
_entity.pdbx_description
1 polymer ?
#
loop_
_entity_poly.entity_id
_entity_poly.type
_entity_poly.pdbx_seq_one_letter_code
_entity_poly.pdbx_strand_id
1 'polypeptide(L)' 'MKGASVHGWPGGQALDIEEAIASEHQAVKCMIEKLPLHKVEDAVRHMESGRVRFISVNVKD' A
#
# COMPACT_ATOMS: atom_id res chain seq x y z
N MET A 1 14.68 34.29 3.55
CA MET A 1 13.84 33.31 2.82
C MET A 1 14.23 31.92 3.28
N LYS A 2 13.29 31.11 3.79
CA LYS A 2 13.56 29.71 4.16
C LYS A 2 13.65 28.92 2.86
N GLY A 3 14.85 28.47 2.47
CA GLY A 3 15.09 27.69 1.25
C GLY A 3 14.51 26.29 1.34
N ALA A 4 13.19 26.17 1.45
CA ALA A 4 12.49 24.90 1.44
C ALA A 4 12.31 24.42 0.00
N SER A 5 12.62 23.15 -0.26
CA SER A 5 12.33 22.50 -1.54
C SER A 5 11.04 21.71 -1.46
N VAL A 6 10.29 21.69 -2.56
CA VAL A 6 9.08 20.87 -2.72
C VAL A 6 9.33 19.93 -3.89
N HIS A 7 9.19 18.63 -3.65
CA HIS A 7 9.37 17.59 -4.65
C HIS A 7 8.14 16.67 -4.66
N GLY A 8 7.72 16.27 -5.86
CA GLY A 8 6.71 15.22 -6.05
C GLY A 8 7.38 13.91 -6.41
N TRP A 9 6.90 12.81 -5.86
CA TRP A 9 7.37 11.47 -6.20
C TRP A 9 6.16 10.60 -6.59
N PRO A 10 5.91 10.38 -7.90
CA PRO A 10 4.70 9.68 -8.35
C PRO A 10 4.75 8.16 -8.14
N GLY A 11 5.92 7.60 -7.80
CA GLY A 11 6.15 6.17 -7.58
C GLY A 11 7.63 5.84 -7.68
N GLY A 12 8.03 4.68 -7.15
CA GLY A 12 9.42 4.19 -7.27
C GLY A 12 9.70 3.55 -8.64
N GLN A 13 10.97 3.52 -9.02
CA GLN A 13 11.47 2.72 -10.13
C GLN A 13 11.54 1.23 -9.74
N ALA A 14 11.80 0.36 -10.72
CA ALA A 14 11.92 -1.08 -10.48
C ALA A 14 12.96 -1.42 -9.39
N LEU A 15 14.12 -0.74 -9.43
CA LEU A 15 15.18 -0.93 -8.43
C LEU A 15 14.71 -0.55 -7.02
N ASP A 16 13.99 0.57 -6.87
CA ASP A 16 13.45 1.00 -5.57
C ASP A 16 12.51 -0.07 -4.98
N ILE A 17 11.77 -0.78 -5.83
CA ILE A 17 10.88 -1.87 -5.42
C ILE A 17 11.69 -3.11 -5.00
N GLU A 18 12.72 -3.48 -5.76
CA GLU A 18 13.60 -4.61 -5.43
C GLU A 18 14.30 -4.39 -4.07
N GLU A 19 14.81 -3.18 -3.83
CA GLU A 19 15.41 -2.80 -2.56
C GLU A 19 14.40 -2.79 -1.41
N ALA A 20 13.16 -2.32 -1.66
CA ALA A 20 12.09 -2.36 -0.67
C ALA A 20 11.70 -3.80 -0.29
N ILE A 21 11.68 -4.73 -1.25
CA ILE A 21 11.43 -6.15 -0.96
C ILE A 21 12.60 -6.76 -0.18
N ALA A 22 13.84 -6.45 -0.55
CA ALA A 22 15.03 -6.92 0.18
C ALA A 22 15.09 -6.42 1.64
N SER A 23 14.34 -5.36 1.97
CA SER A 23 14.24 -4.82 3.34
C SER A 23 13.42 -5.67 4.32
N GLU A 24 12.88 -6.82 3.90
CA GLU A 24 12.10 -7.74 4.75
C GLU A 24 12.77 -8.10 6.10
N HIS A 25 14.11 -8.09 6.14
CA HIS A 25 14.90 -8.35 7.34
C HIS A 25 14.81 -7.24 8.41
N GLN A 26 14.29 -6.06 8.06
CA GLN A 26 14.17 -4.91 8.96
C GLN A 26 12.92 -4.95 9.84
N ALA A 27 12.22 -6.09 9.88
CA ALA A 27 11.00 -6.32 10.67
C ALA A 27 9.84 -5.34 10.40
N VAL A 28 9.87 -4.64 9.26
CA VAL A 28 8.76 -3.82 8.79
C VAL A 28 7.69 -4.75 8.22
N LYS A 29 6.47 -4.68 8.77
CA LYS A 29 5.33 -5.47 8.30
C LYS A 29 4.25 -4.55 7.76
N CYS A 30 3.83 -4.79 6.52
CA CYS A 30 2.67 -4.14 5.95
C CYS A 30 1.42 -4.55 6.73
N MET A 31 0.74 -3.56 7.31
CA MET A 31 -0.55 -3.76 7.93
C MET A 31 -1.60 -3.87 6.82
N ILE A 32 -2.25 -5.03 6.71
CA ILE A 32 -3.20 -5.33 5.64
C ILE A 32 -4.52 -5.82 6.19
N GLU A 33 -5.59 -5.54 5.46
CA GLU A 33 -6.90 -6.13 5.62
C GLU A 33 -7.17 -7.05 4.44
N LYS A 34 -7.33 -8.35 4.69
CA LYS A 34 -7.55 -9.34 3.64
C LYS A 34 -9.04 -9.44 3.32
N LEU A 35 -9.39 -9.19 2.07
CA LEU A 35 -10.76 -9.34 1.57
C LEU A 35 -10.79 -10.41 0.47
N PRO A 36 -11.84 -11.24 0.40
CA PRO A 36 -11.92 -12.27 -0.62
C PRO A 36 -12.06 -11.67 -2.02
N LEU A 37 -11.27 -12.15 -2.99
CA LEU A 37 -11.26 -11.64 -4.36
C LEU A 37 -12.63 -11.74 -5.04
N HIS A 38 -13.44 -12.75 -4.71
CA HIS A 38 -14.78 -12.91 -5.27
C HIS A 38 -15.78 -11.84 -4.79
N LYS A 39 -15.40 -10.98 -3.83
CA LYS A 39 -16.20 -9.84 -3.35
C LYS A 39 -15.51 -8.50 -3.63
N VAL A 40 -14.82 -8.39 -4.77
CA VAL A 40 -14.04 -7.19 -5.10
C VAL A 40 -14.90 -5.92 -5.11
N GLU A 41 -16.16 -5.96 -5.53
CA GLU A 41 -17.00 -4.76 -5.53
C GLU A 41 -17.34 -4.30 -4.10
N ASP A 42 -17.58 -5.23 -3.18
CA ASP A 42 -17.77 -4.92 -1.77
C ASP A 42 -16.48 -4.37 -1.14
N ALA A 43 -15.33 -4.93 -1.53
CA ALA A 43 -14.02 -4.48 -1.06
C ALA A 43 -13.70 -3.04 -1.46
N VAL A 44 -14.03 -2.66 -2.71
CA VAL A 44 -13.87 -1.27 -3.17
C VAL A 44 -14.80 -0.33 -2.41
N ARG A 45 -16.09 -0.68 -2.25
CA ARG A 45 -17.03 0.12 -1.46
C ARG A 45 -16.59 0.27 0.00
N HIS A 46 -16.02 -0.79 0.57
CA HIS A 46 -15.49 -0.76 1.93
C HIS A 46 -14.28 0.20 2.06
N MET A 47 -13.38 0.19 1.07
CA MET A 47 -12.27 1.14 0.98
C MET A 47 -12.75 2.59 0.85
N GLU A 48 -13.67 2.86 -0.08
CA GLU A 48 -14.22 4.21 -0.32
C GLU A 48 -14.97 4.76 0.90
N SER A 49 -15.56 3.88 1.70
CA SER A 49 -16.26 4.28 2.94
C SER A 49 -15.33 4.76 4.06
N GLY A 50 -14.01 4.66 3.89
CA GLY A 50 -13.02 5.03 4.91
C GLY A 50 -12.99 4.10 6.13
N ARG A 51 -13.61 2.91 6.04
CA ARG A 51 -13.66 1.92 7.12
C ARG A 51 -12.49 0.93 7.12
N VAL A 52 -11.74 0.86 6.03
CA VAL A 52 -10.53 0.04 5.94
C VAL A 52 -9.52 0.53 6.96
N ARG A 53 -8.95 -0.39 7.74
CA ARG A 53 -8.01 -0.05 8.81
C ARG A 53 -6.63 0.37 8.28
N PHE A 54 -6.20 -0.21 7.15
CA PHE A 54 -4.89 0.02 6.53
C PHE A 54 -4.96 -0.09 4.99
N ILE A 55 -4.25 -1.07 4.40
CA ILE A 55 -4.29 -1.39 2.97
C ILE A 55 -5.22 -2.60 2.77
N SER A 56 -6.22 -2.43 1.92
CA SER A 56 -7.08 -3.53 1.48
C SER A 56 -6.34 -4.41 0.47
N VAL A 57 -6.29 -5.72 0.71
CA VAL A 57 -5.66 -6.71 -0.19
C VAL A 57 -6.66 -7.79 -0.54
N ASN A 58 -6.94 -7.94 -1.84
CA ASN A 58 -7.80 -9.00 -2.33
C ASN A 58 -7.03 -10.32 -2.44
N VAL A 59 -7.47 -11.34 -1.72
CA VAL A 59 -6.83 -12.66 -1.70
C VAL A 59 -7.65 -13.67 -2.49
N LYS A 60 -6.97 -14.54 -3.25
CA LYS A 60 -7.60 -15.72 -3.86
C LYS A 60 -7.78 -16.78 -2.78
N ASP A 61 -8.97 -17.35 -2.70
CA ASP A 61 -9.29 -18.50 -1.85
C ASP A 61 -8.52 -19.76 -2.28
#